data_AF-A0A2N4SQS3-F1
#
_entry.id   AF-A0A2N4SQS3-F1
#
_cell.length_a   1.000
_cell.length_b   1.000
_cell.length_c   1.000
_cell.angle_alpha   90.00
_cell.angle_beta   90.00
_cell.angle_gamma   90.00
#
_symmetry.space_group_name_H-M   'P 1'
#
loop_
_entity.id
_entity.type
_entity.pdbx_description
1 polymer ?
#
loop_
_entity_poly.entity_id
_entity_poly.type
_entity_poly.pdbx_seq_one_letter_code
_entity_poly.pdbx_strand_id
1 'polypeptide(L)'
;MTTTESFAALMPEPAHVVHTRNETGEIKLYTAEHLRAMFDAATERAAKQEREDGVCIVSYALPTDPHDLNEVRIERARQIEGPALWAVRRSGDVLNKQGEWEWEPRPSLRDDDFLARARFATADEAIAAAIRARDEGVT
;
A
#
# COMPACT_ATOMS: atom_id res chain seq x y z
N MET A 1 -11.60 3.18 18.00
CA MET A 1 -11.69 1.96 17.17
C MET A 1 -11.79 2.47 15.74
N THR A 2 -10.77 2.41 14.89
CA THR A 2 -9.82 1.30 14.68
C THR A 2 -8.41 1.86 14.51
N THR A 3 -7.52 1.47 15.40
CA THR A 3 -6.17 2.00 15.52
C THR A 3 -5.29 1.30 14.48
N THR A 4 -4.67 2.04 13.57
CA THR A 4 -3.36 1.64 13.03
C THR A 4 -2.44 1.59 14.25
N GLU A 5 -2.40 0.45 14.92
CA GLU A 5 -1.43 0.26 15.99
C GLU A 5 -0.07 0.22 15.30
N SER A 6 0.61 1.36 15.38
CA SER A 6 2.06 1.46 15.22
C SER A 6 2.71 0.23 15.85
N PHE A 7 3.78 -0.30 15.28
CA PHE A 7 4.59 -1.36 15.89
C PHE A 7 4.90 -1.06 17.38
N ALA A 8 5.06 0.23 17.73
CA ALA A 8 5.24 0.71 19.11
C ALA A 8 3.97 0.63 19.99
N ALA A 9 2.78 0.69 19.42
CA ALA A 9 1.51 0.46 20.11
C ALA A 9 1.24 -1.04 20.33
N LEU A 10 1.71 -1.90 19.42
CA LEU A 10 1.63 -3.35 19.56
C LEU A 10 2.63 -3.92 20.59
N MET A 11 3.75 -3.20 20.80
CA MET A 11 4.86 -3.62 21.66
C MET A 11 5.43 -2.42 22.46
N PRO A 12 4.82 -2.02 23.58
CA PRO A 12 5.37 -0.97 24.43
C PRO A 12 6.70 -1.43 25.07
N GLU A 13 7.73 -0.58 25.00
CA GLU A 13 9.04 -0.81 25.59
C GLU A 13 8.99 -0.89 27.14
N PRO A 14 9.90 -1.65 27.79
CA PRO A 14 11.03 -2.34 27.17
C PRO A 14 10.62 -3.68 26.54
N ALA A 15 11.15 -3.95 25.34
CA ALA A 15 10.92 -5.13 24.51
C ALA A 15 10.84 -6.45 25.30
N HIS A 16 9.62 -6.87 25.64
CA HIS A 16 9.38 -8.18 26.25
C HIS A 16 9.26 -9.24 25.15
N VAL A 17 10.07 -10.28 25.33
CA VAL A 17 10.09 -11.52 24.53
C VAL A 17 8.67 -11.99 24.19
N VAL A 18 8.33 -12.03 22.91
CA VAL A 18 7.03 -12.56 22.45
C VAL A 18 7.13 -14.08 22.37
N HIS A 19 6.31 -14.77 23.14
CA HIS A 19 6.17 -16.22 23.07
C HIS A 19 5.19 -16.57 21.95
N THR A 20 5.70 -16.96 20.78
CA THR A 20 4.85 -17.59 19.77
C THR A 20 5.11 -19.10 19.77
N ARG A 21 4.02 -19.87 19.84
CA ARG A 21 4.06 -21.33 19.79
C ARG A 21 3.91 -21.73 18.31
N ASN A 22 4.91 -22.41 17.75
CA ASN A 22 4.78 -22.97 16.40
C ASN A 22 3.92 -24.25 16.41
N GLU A 23 3.65 -24.80 15.23
CA GLU A 23 2.83 -26.01 15.03
C GLU A 23 3.41 -27.26 15.73
N THR A 24 4.70 -27.23 16.09
CA THR A 24 5.39 -28.30 16.83
C THR A 24 5.45 -28.05 18.34
N GLY A 25 4.83 -26.97 18.85
CA GLY A 25 4.77 -26.65 20.27
C GLY A 25 5.99 -25.92 20.83
N GLU A 26 6.98 -25.60 19.99
CA GLU A 26 8.24 -24.95 20.35
C GLU A 26 8.02 -23.44 20.54
N ILE A 27 8.63 -22.88 21.58
CA ILE A 27 8.58 -21.45 21.88
C ILE A 27 9.80 -20.79 21.24
N LYS A 28 9.57 -19.93 20.24
CA LYS A 28 10.63 -19.08 19.70
C LYS A 28 10.61 -17.73 20.38
N LEU A 29 11.77 -17.33 20.92
CA LEU A 29 11.98 -16.02 21.53
C LEU A 29 12.47 -15.07 20.43
N TYR A 30 11.72 -14.00 20.19
CA TYR A 30 12.12 -12.94 19.27
C TYR A 30 12.36 -11.65 20.05
N THR A 31 13.47 -11.00 19.75
CA THR A 31 13.71 -9.63 20.20
C THR A 31 12.82 -8.67 19.40
N ALA A 32 12.56 -7.47 19.93
CA ALA A 32 11.84 -6.43 19.16
C ALA A 32 12.54 -6.14 17.83
N GLU A 33 13.87 -6.16 17.80
CA GLU A 33 14.66 -6.00 16.58
C GLU A 33 14.43 -7.15 15.57
N HIS A 34 14.35 -8.40 16.04
CA HIS A 34 14.01 -9.54 15.17
C HIS A 34 12.59 -9.43 14.60
N LEU A 35 11.61 -9.05 15.42
CA LEU A 35 10.24 -8.88 14.96
C LEU A 35 10.11 -7.72 13.97
N ARG A 36 10.84 -6.63 14.22
CA ARG A 36 10.93 -5.49 13.31
C ARG A 36 11.55 -5.89 11.98
N ALA A 37 12.68 -6.60 12.00
CA ALA A 37 13.31 -7.12 10.79
C ALA A 37 12.39 -8.09 10.02
N MET A 38 11.63 -8.93 10.72
CA MET A 38 10.65 -9.82 10.07
C MET A 38 9.47 -9.05 9.45
N PHE A 39 8.98 -8.00 10.11
CA PHE A 39 7.93 -7.14 9.59
C PHE A 39 8.40 -6.30 8.39
N ASP A 40 9.61 -5.73 8.49
CA ASP A 40 10.26 -5.00 7.41
C ASP A 40 10.51 -5.93 6.22
N ALA A 41 10.99 -7.16 6.46
CA ALA A 41 11.19 -8.17 5.41
C ALA A 41 9.87 -8.67 4.81
N ALA A 42 8.79 -8.78 5.57
CA ALA A 42 7.47 -9.16 5.06
C ALA A 42 6.87 -8.04 4.21
N THR A 43 7.04 -6.79 4.63
CA THR A 43 6.68 -5.59 3.87
C THR A 43 7.51 -5.49 2.59
N GLU A 44 8.83 -5.72 2.67
CA GLU A 44 9.74 -5.73 1.53
C GLU A 44 9.42 -6.89 0.56
N ARG A 45 8.96 -8.03 1.07
CA ARG A 45 8.51 -9.19 0.27
C ARG A 45 7.15 -8.98 -0.37
N ALA A 46 6.29 -8.15 0.22
CA ALA A 46 5.05 -7.69 -0.39
C ALA A 46 5.30 -6.58 -1.45
N ALA A 47 6.37 -5.79 -1.27
CA ALA A 47 6.80 -4.74 -2.20
C ALA A 47 7.60 -5.29 -3.40
N LYS A 48 8.34 -6.40 -3.22
CA LYS A 48 9.02 -7.12 -4.31
C LYS A 48 7.99 -7.92 -5.12
N GLN A 49 7.59 -7.32 -6.24
CA GLN A 49 6.76 -7.90 -7.29
C GLN A 49 7.24 -9.30 -7.69
N GLU A 50 6.27 -10.22 -7.78
CA GLU A 50 6.35 -11.62 -8.25
C GLU A 50 6.75 -12.64 -7.18
N ARG A 51 5.71 -13.24 -6.57
CA ARG A 51 5.85 -14.46 -5.78
C ARG A 51 6.21 -15.62 -6.72
N GLU A 52 7.00 -16.59 -6.22
CA GLU A 52 7.40 -17.80 -6.95
C GLU A 52 6.20 -18.62 -7.47
N ASP A 53 5.03 -18.50 -6.83
CA ASP A 53 3.78 -19.13 -7.23
C ASP A 53 2.98 -18.36 -8.30
N GLY A 54 3.52 -17.24 -8.80
CA GLY A 54 2.89 -16.41 -9.81
C GLY A 54 1.75 -15.52 -9.27
N VAL A 55 1.49 -15.51 -7.97
CA VAL A 55 0.50 -14.61 -7.36
C VAL A 55 1.10 -13.21 -7.22
N CYS A 56 0.30 -12.19 -7.55
CA CYS A 56 0.69 -10.80 -7.38
C CYS A 56 -0.40 -10.00 -6.67
N ILE A 57 0.02 -8.97 -5.94
CA ILE A 57 -0.89 -7.98 -5.38
C ILE A 57 -1.30 -7.04 -6.52
N VAL A 58 -2.61 -6.88 -6.69
CA VAL A 58 -3.18 -6.01 -7.74
C VAL A 58 -3.81 -4.74 -7.18
N SER A 59 -4.09 -4.69 -5.88
CA SER A 59 -4.63 -3.51 -5.23
C SER A 59 -4.38 -3.46 -3.73
N TYR A 60 -4.29 -2.24 -3.20
CA TYR A 60 -4.40 -1.90 -1.78
C TYR A 60 -5.55 -0.91 -1.61
N ALA A 61 -6.08 -0.80 -0.39
CA ALA A 61 -7.05 0.23 -0.03
C ALA A 61 -6.56 0.96 1.23
N LEU A 62 -6.76 2.27 1.28
CA LEU A 62 -6.63 2.97 2.54
C LEU A 62 -7.85 2.65 3.41
N PRO A 63 -7.68 2.43 4.73
CA PRO A 63 -8.81 2.16 5.61
C PRO A 63 -9.73 3.37 5.66
N THR A 64 -10.96 3.21 5.20
CA THR A 64 -12.05 4.19 5.29
C THR A 64 -13.19 3.63 6.13
N ASP A 65 -14.20 4.45 6.41
CA ASP A 65 -15.47 3.95 6.93
C ASP A 65 -16.05 2.92 5.92
N PRO A 66 -16.54 1.75 6.36
CA PRO A 66 -17.08 0.72 5.48
C PRO A 66 -18.33 1.16 4.69
N HIS A 67 -18.94 2.28 5.05
CA HIS A 67 -20.05 2.90 4.32
C HIS A 67 -19.61 4.05 3.40
N ASP A 68 -18.31 4.37 3.35
CA ASP A 68 -17.79 5.38 2.43
C ASP A 68 -17.64 4.80 1.02
N LEU A 69 -18.47 5.30 0.11
CA LEU A 69 -18.40 4.93 -1.31
C LEU A 69 -17.20 5.57 -2.03
N ASN A 70 -16.46 6.46 -1.35
CA ASN A 70 -15.29 7.16 -1.87
C ASN A 70 -13.97 6.56 -1.34
N GLU A 71 -13.93 5.23 -1.12
CA GLU A 71 -12.71 4.50 -0.74
C GLU A 71 -11.56 4.82 -1.71
N VAL A 72 -10.41 5.20 -1.14
CA VAL A 72 -9.18 5.42 -1.93
C VAL A 72 -8.51 4.07 -2.19
N ARG A 73 -8.40 3.72 -3.46
CA ARG A 73 -7.78 2.46 -3.92
C ARG A 73 -6.47 2.72 -4.63
N ILE A 74 -5.46 1.92 -4.32
CA ILE A 74 -4.17 1.92 -5.00
C ILE A 74 -4.12 0.66 -5.86
N GLU A 75 -4.21 0.81 -7.18
CA GLU A 75 -4.43 -0.30 -8.10
C GLU A 75 -3.30 -0.42 -9.13
N ARG A 76 -2.95 -1.67 -9.45
CA ARG A 76 -2.06 -1.99 -10.55
C ARG A 76 -2.80 -1.77 -11.87
N ALA A 77 -2.40 -0.74 -12.61
CA ALA A 77 -2.97 -0.35 -13.88
C ALA A 77 -2.17 -0.97 -15.04
N ARG A 78 -2.82 -1.82 -15.82
CA ARG A 78 -2.29 -2.26 -17.13
C ARG A 78 -2.25 -1.07 -18.08
N GLN A 79 -1.13 -0.90 -18.77
CA GLN A 79 -0.99 0.10 -19.82
C GLN A 79 -1.26 -0.54 -21.17
N ILE A 80 -1.71 0.26 -22.14
CA ILE A 80 -1.88 -0.19 -23.52
C ILE A 80 -0.52 -0.60 -24.12
N GLU A 81 0.52 0.13 -23.75
CA GLU A 81 1.90 -0.10 -24.12
C GLU A 81 2.77 -0.02 -22.85
N GLY A 82 3.78 -0.89 -22.75
CA GLY A 82 4.72 -0.89 -21.63
C GLY A 82 4.28 -1.70 -20.40
N PRO A 83 5.07 -1.63 -19.30
CA PRO A 83 4.80 -2.40 -18.10
C PRO A 83 3.57 -1.88 -17.35
N ALA A 84 3.00 -2.72 -16.49
CA ALA A 84 1.99 -2.26 -15.56
C ALA A 84 2.57 -1.24 -14.56
N LEU A 85 1.80 -0.19 -14.31
CA LEU A 85 2.12 0.87 -13.35
C LEU A 85 1.07 0.86 -12.23
N TRP A 86 1.16 1.80 -11.29
CA TRP A 86 0.20 1.97 -10.20
C TRP A 86 -0.57 3.28 -10.34
N ALA A 87 -1.85 3.25 -9.96
CA ALA A 87 -2.74 4.40 -9.96
C ALA A 87 -3.46 4.48 -8.60
N VAL A 88 -3.65 5.68 -8.08
CA VAL A 88 -4.46 5.93 -6.88
C VAL A 88 -5.80 6.48 -7.34
N ARG A 89 -6.90 5.82 -7.01
CA ARG A 89 -8.25 6.11 -7.50
C ARG A 89 -9.21 6.45 -6.38
N ARG A 90 -10.12 7.37 -6.66
CA ARG A 90 -11.25 7.73 -5.79
C ARG A 90 -12.41 8.19 -6.65
N SER A 91 -13.56 7.53 -6.54
CA SER A 91 -14.82 7.99 -7.15
C SER A 91 -14.78 8.29 -8.65
N GLY A 92 -13.92 7.57 -9.39
CA GLY A 92 -13.71 7.77 -10.84
C GLY A 92 -12.55 8.71 -11.20
N ASP A 93 -11.99 9.42 -10.22
CA ASP A 93 -10.81 10.26 -10.37
C ASP A 93 -9.53 9.51 -10.02
N VAL A 94 -8.39 10.05 -10.47
CA VAL A 94 -7.04 9.58 -10.15
C VAL A 94 -6.24 10.68 -9.47
N LEU A 95 -5.44 10.30 -8.47
CA LEU A 95 -4.50 11.21 -7.84
C LEU A 95 -3.25 11.37 -8.71
N ASN A 96 -2.89 12.61 -9.01
CA ASN A 96 -1.65 12.93 -9.68
C ASN A 96 -0.48 13.10 -8.68
N LYS A 97 0.76 13.16 -9.18
CA LYS A 97 1.97 13.31 -8.36
C LYS A 97 2.04 14.66 -7.61
N GLN A 98 1.22 15.63 -7.98
CA GLN A 98 1.08 16.92 -7.30
C GLN A 98 0.10 16.87 -6.13
N GLY A 99 -0.60 15.74 -5.93
CA GLY A 99 -1.60 15.59 -4.86
C GLY A 99 -3.00 16.05 -5.25
N GLU A 100 -3.24 16.33 -6.54
CA GLU A 100 -4.55 16.77 -7.03
C GLU A 100 -5.33 15.58 -7.60
N TRP A 101 -6.64 15.56 -7.37
CA TRP A 101 -7.55 14.61 -8.01
C TRP A 101 -7.94 15.13 -9.38
N GLU A 102 -7.69 14.33 -10.42
CA GLU A 102 -8.07 14.65 -11.78
C GLU A 102 -8.87 13.53 -12.42
N TRP A 103 -9.77 13.91 -13.34
CA TRP A 103 -10.56 12.96 -14.09
C TRP A 103 -9.65 12.06 -14.93
N GLU A 104 -9.90 10.75 -14.90
CA GLU A 104 -9.12 9.81 -15.69
C GLU A 104 -9.66 9.67 -17.13
N PRO A 105 -8.85 9.98 -18.16
CA PRO A 105 -9.23 9.73 -19.53
C PRO A 105 -9.42 8.25 -19.84
N ARG A 106 -10.34 7.99 -20.79
CA ARG A 106 -10.53 6.65 -21.36
C ARG A 106 -9.17 6.08 -21.82
N PRO A 107 -8.95 4.77 -21.74
CA PRO A 107 -7.61 4.18 -21.94
C PRO A 107 -6.88 4.60 -23.21
N SER A 108 -7.60 4.79 -24.33
CA SER A 108 -7.02 5.18 -25.61
C SER A 108 -6.72 6.68 -25.76
N LEU A 109 -7.07 7.51 -24.78
CA LEU A 109 -6.75 8.95 -24.74
C LEU A 109 -5.70 9.29 -23.68
N ARG A 110 -5.09 8.30 -23.04
CA ARG A 110 -3.99 8.50 -22.10
C ARG A 110 -2.72 8.71 -22.92
N ASP A 111 -2.13 9.89 -22.81
CA ASP A 111 -0.84 10.20 -23.40
C ASP A 111 0.28 10.03 -22.36
N ASP A 112 1.52 10.16 -22.83
CA ASP A 112 2.71 10.01 -22.00
C ASP A 112 2.74 11.05 -20.86
N ASP A 113 2.23 12.25 -21.08
CA ASP A 113 2.16 13.30 -20.08
C ASP A 113 1.20 12.93 -18.94
N PHE A 114 0.02 12.43 -19.28
CA PHE A 114 -0.93 11.91 -18.30
C PHE A 114 -0.33 10.73 -17.53
N LEU A 115 0.28 9.77 -18.23
CA LEU A 115 0.89 8.61 -17.58
C LEU A 115 2.04 9.02 -16.65
N ALA A 116 2.92 9.91 -17.09
CA ALA A 116 4.04 10.40 -16.27
C ALA A 116 3.57 11.12 -15.01
N ARG A 117 2.43 11.81 -15.08
CA ARG A 117 1.89 12.62 -13.99
C ARG A 117 0.97 11.84 -13.04
N ALA A 118 0.17 10.90 -13.55
CA ALA A 118 -0.88 10.18 -12.80
C ALA A 118 -0.58 8.68 -12.60
N ARG A 119 0.62 8.22 -12.92
CA ARG A 119 1.09 6.85 -12.63
C ARG A 119 2.35 6.82 -11.81
N PHE A 120 2.41 5.82 -10.95
CA PHE A 120 3.54 5.52 -10.07
C PHE A 120 4.21 4.24 -10.55
N ALA A 121 5.54 4.18 -10.43
CA ALA A 121 6.29 3.01 -10.86
C ALA A 121 6.08 1.85 -9.89
N THR A 122 5.92 2.15 -8.61
CA THR A 122 5.79 1.17 -7.53
C THR A 122 4.52 1.37 -6.71
N ALA A 123 4.12 0.33 -5.99
CA ALA A 123 3.01 0.41 -5.03
C ALA A 123 3.33 1.41 -3.91
N ASP A 124 4.56 1.40 -3.42
CA ASP A 124 5.00 2.25 -2.29
C ASP A 124 4.91 3.74 -2.64
N GLU A 125 5.31 4.13 -3.86
CA GLU A 125 5.15 5.51 -4.34
C GLU A 125 3.67 5.94 -4.36
N ALA A 126 2.79 5.06 -4.85
CA ALA A 126 1.36 5.32 -4.92
C ALA A 126 0.72 5.38 -3.52
N ILE A 127 1.10 4.47 -2.62
CA ILE A 127 0.65 4.46 -1.22
C ILE A 127 1.08 5.75 -0.52
N ALA A 128 2.35 6.16 -0.69
CA ALA A 128 2.85 7.39 -0.11
C ALA A 128 2.09 8.63 -0.63
N ALA A 129 1.75 8.66 -1.92
CA ALA A 129 0.91 9.73 -2.48
C ALA A 129 -0.51 9.73 -1.90
N ALA A 130 -1.14 8.56 -1.79
CA ALA A 130 -2.48 8.42 -1.23
C ALA A 130 -2.55 8.88 0.25
N ILE A 131 -1.54 8.53 1.06
CA ILE A 131 -1.45 8.95 2.46
C ILE A 131 -1.33 10.48 2.56
N ARG A 132 -0.45 11.11 1.76
CA ARG A 132 -0.32 12.57 1.74
C ARG A 132 -1.63 13.27 1.40
N ALA A 133 -2.31 12.84 0.33
CA ALA A 133 -3.56 13.44 -0.11
C ALA A 133 -4.69 13.32 0.94
N ARG A 134 -4.71 12.22 1.72
CA ARG A 134 -5.64 12.06 2.85
C ARG A 134 -5.35 13.05 3.98
N ASP A 135 -4.07 13.16 4.36
CA ASP A 135 -3.66 13.96 5.53
C ASP A 135 -3.74 15.48 5.26
N GLU A 136 -3.65 15.90 3.99
CA GLU A 136 -3.78 17.29 3.55
C GLU A 136 -5.25 17.76 3.44
N GLY A 137 -6.23 16.90 3.74
CA GLY A 137 -7.64 17.30 3.84
C GLY A 137 -8.30 17.65 2.50
N VAL A 138 -7.71 17.21 1.38
CA VAL A 138 -8.35 17.26 0.06
C VAL A 138 -9.33 16.07 -0.04
N THR A 139 -10.33 16.08 0.84
CA THR A 139 -11.49 15.18 0.80
C THR A 139 -12.62 15.85 0.06
#